data_AF-A0A5C7Z5H5-F1
#
_entry.id   AF-A0A5C7Z5H5-F1
#
_cell.length_a   1.000
_cell.length_b   1.000
_cell.length_c   1.000
_cell.angle_alpha   90.00
_cell.angle_beta   90.00
_cell.angle_gamma   90.00
#
_symmetry.space_group_name_H-M   'P 1'
#
loop_
_entity.id
_entity.type
_entity.pdbx_description
1 polymer ?
#
loop_
_entity_poly.entity_id
_entity_poly.type
_entity_poly.pdbx_seq_one_letter_code
_entity_poly.pdbx_strand_id
1 'polypeptide(L)' 'MAKKANKPGKKPRVHKELSGFEVSIDQFGELKTNMAIEKLNEFLNENVDDKKLAERTDYPELKKPKKKKN' A
#
# COMPACT_ATOMS: atom_id res chain seq x y z
N MET A 1 32.71 -26.68 4.45
CA MET A 1 32.12 -25.41 3.95
C MET A 1 31.00 -25.01 4.89
N ALA A 2 31.18 -23.91 5.64
CA ALA A 2 30.21 -23.47 6.63
C ALA A 2 28.93 -22.96 5.95
N LYS A 3 27.77 -23.58 6.24
CA LYS A 3 26.46 -23.05 5.85
C LYS A 3 26.31 -21.66 6.48
N LYS A 4 26.30 -20.60 5.66
CA LYS A 4 25.89 -19.27 6.12
C LYS A 4 24.44 -19.39 6.60
N ALA A 5 24.24 -19.36 7.92
CA ALA A 5 22.91 -19.29 8.49
C ALA A 5 22.28 -17.98 8.02
N ASN A 6 21.22 -18.07 7.21
CA ASN A 6 20.38 -16.93 6.87
C ASN A 6 19.86 -16.35 8.18
N LYS A 7 20.43 -15.22 8.62
CA LYS A 7 19.86 -14.46 9.74
C LYS A 7 18.44 -14.07 9.31
N PRO A 8 17.40 -14.38 10.09
CA PRO A 8 16.05 -13.98 9.75
C PRO A 8 16.05 -12.46 9.63
N GLY A 9 15.83 -11.98 8.40
CA GLY A 9 15.78 -10.54 8.12
C GLY A 9 14.75 -9.89 9.03
N LYS A 10 15.11 -8.76 9.62
CA LYS A 10 14.22 -8.00 10.49
C LYS A 10 13.01 -7.58 9.65
N LYS A 11 11.85 -8.19 9.90
CA LYS A 11 10.62 -7.87 9.16
C LYS A 11 10.33 -6.38 9.31
N PRO A 12 10.04 -5.67 8.21
CA PRO A 12 9.68 -4.26 8.28
C PRO A 12 8.43 -4.07 9.16
N ARG A 13 8.40 -2.98 9.92
CA ARG A 13 7.22 -2.60 10.72
C ARG A 13 6.16 -2.05 9.77
N VAL A 14 5.20 -2.89 9.42
CA VAL A 14 4.09 -2.57 8.51
C VAL A 14 2.77 -2.50 9.28
N HIS A 15 1.74 -1.88 8.68
CA HIS A 15 0.38 -1.88 9.23
C HIS A 15 -0.13 -3.33 9.38
N LYS A 16 -1.06 -3.56 10.31
CA LYS A 16 -1.60 -4.93 10.56
C LYS A 16 -2.19 -5.55 9.29
N GLU A 17 -2.87 -4.75 8.49
CA GLU A 17 -3.49 -5.18 7.22
C GLU A 17 -2.49 -5.47 6.10
N LEU A 18 -1.28 -4.92 6.24
CA LEU A 18 -0.14 -5.16 5.36
C LEU A 18 0.86 -6.15 5.98
N SER A 19 0.48 -6.87 7.05
CA SER A 19 1.34 -7.88 7.66
C SER A 19 1.70 -8.95 6.64
N GLY A 20 3.01 -9.16 6.45
CA GLY A 20 3.52 -10.08 5.44
C GLY A 20 3.65 -9.48 4.04
N PHE A 21 3.36 -8.19 3.85
CA PHE A 21 3.69 -7.47 2.61
C PHE A 21 5.20 -7.44 2.40
N GLU A 22 5.63 -7.88 1.22
CA GLU A 22 7.02 -7.84 0.78
C GLU A 22 7.09 -7.11 -0.57
N VAL A 23 8.05 -6.19 -0.67
CA VAL A 23 8.37 -5.45 -1.90
C VAL A 23 9.86 -5.54 -2.16
N SER A 24 10.22 -5.86 -3.39
CA SER A 24 11.60 -5.91 -3.85
C SER A 24 11.73 -5.26 -5.22
N ILE A 25 12.93 -4.81 -5.55
CA ILE A 25 13.27 -4.27 -6.87
C ILE A 25 14.21 -5.27 -7.50
N ASP A 26 13.91 -5.71 -8.71
CA ASP A 26 14.79 -6.62 -9.43
C ASP A 26 15.92 -5.89 -10.19
N GLN A 27 16.78 -6.66 -10.85
CA GLN A 27 17.95 -6.11 -11.54
C GLN A 27 17.59 -5.22 -12.74
N PHE A 28 16.36 -5.32 -13.24
CA PHE A 28 15.83 -4.50 -14.33
C PHE A 28 15.07 -3.27 -13.82
N GLY A 29 14.96 -3.10 -12.50
CA GLY A 29 14.22 -2.00 -11.88
C GLY A 29 12.72 -2.26 -11.76
N GLU A 30 12.26 -3.49 -11.99
CA GLU A 30 10.85 -3.85 -11.84
C GLU A 30 10.51 -4.04 -10.37
N LEU A 31 9.35 -3.53 -9.95
CA LEU A 31 8.79 -3.73 -8.62
C LEU A 31 8.13 -5.11 -8.52
N LYS A 32 8.61 -5.94 -7.60
CA LYS A 32 8.01 -7.24 -7.27
C LYS A 32 7.38 -7.19 -5.89
N THR A 33 6.07 -7.37 -5.84
CA THR A 33 5.29 -7.45 -4.61
C THR A 33 4.59 -8.80 -4.49
N ASN A 34 4.40 -9.27 -3.26
CA ASN A 34 3.67 -10.52 -2.99
C ASN A 34 2.15 -10.34 -2.82
N MET A 35 1.67 -9.09 -2.77
CA MET A 35 0.25 -8.74 -2.68
C MET A 35 -0.27 -8.19 -4.01
N ALA A 36 -1.57 -8.37 -4.24
CA ALA A 36 -2.26 -7.82 -5.40
C ALA A 36 -2.31 -6.28 -5.33
N ILE A 37 -2.11 -5.63 -6.49
CA ILE A 37 -2.13 -4.17 -6.64
C ILE A 37 -3.47 -3.58 -6.20
N GLU A 38 -4.59 -4.24 -6.52
CA GLU A 38 -5.93 -3.77 -6.14
C GLU A 38 -6.08 -3.58 -4.62
N LYS A 39 -5.64 -4.57 -3.84
CA LYS A 39 -5.69 -4.51 -2.38
C LYS A 39 -4.80 -3.40 -1.81
N LEU A 40 -3.66 -3.16 -2.45
CA LEU A 40 -2.78 -2.05 -2.06
C LEU A 40 -3.44 -0.70 -2.35
N ASN A 41 -4.09 -0.57 -3.51
CA ASN A 41 -4.80 0.65 -3.89
C ASN A 41 -5.96 0.95 -2.95
N GLU A 42 -6.76 -0.06 -2.58
CA GLU A 42 -7.83 0.07 -1.59
C GLU A 42 -7.28 0.57 -0.25
N PHE A 43 -6.22 -0.07 0.26
CA PHE A 43 -5.57 0.34 1.50
C PHE A 43 -5.08 1.80 1.45
N LEU A 44 -4.46 2.20 0.35
CA LEU A 44 -3.97 3.57 0.17
C LEU A 44 -5.12 4.58 0.08
N ASN A 45 -6.20 4.27 -0.64
CA ASN A 45 -7.37 5.15 -0.76
C ASN A 45 -8.06 5.39 0.58
N GLU A 46 -8.05 4.41 1.48
CA GLU A 46 -8.63 4.52 2.83
C GLU A 46 -7.74 5.29 3.80
N ASN A 47 -6.43 5.04 3.76
CA ASN A 47 -5.49 5.52 4.78
C ASN A 47 -4.70 6.77 4.36
N VAL A 48 -4.68 7.11 3.08
CA VAL A 48 -3.86 8.20 2.52
C VAL A 48 -4.72 9.13 1.69
N ASP A 49 -4.61 10.43 1.97
CA ASP A 49 -5.22 11.47 1.13
C ASP A 49 -4.47 11.61 -0.20
N ASP A 50 -5.22 11.65 -1.31
CA ASP A 50 -4.63 11.91 -2.62
C ASP A 50 -4.22 13.38 -2.71
N LYS A 51 -2.92 13.62 -2.55
CA LYS A 51 -2.31 14.97 -2.61
C LYS A 51 -2.58 15.67 -3.95
N LYS A 52 -2.77 14.94 -5.05
CA LYS A 52 -3.09 15.54 -6.36
C LYS A 52 -4.47 16.16 -6.38
N LEU A 53 -5.37 15.69 -5.51
CA LEU A 53 -6.73 16.17 -5.40
C LEU A 53 -6.90 17.17 -4.24
N ALA A 54 -5.86 17.39 -3.44
CA ALA A 54 -5.91 18.28 -2.28
C ALA A 54 -6.23 19.74 -2.65
N GLU A 55 -5.80 20.21 -3.82
CA GLU A 55 -6.06 21.58 -4.30
C GLU A 55 -7.45 21.75 -4.91
N ARG A 56 -8.19 20.66 -5.13
CA ARG A 56 -9.52 20.73 -5.72
C ARG A 56 -10.55 21.14 -4.68
N THR A 57 -11.31 22.18 -4.98
CA THR A 57 -12.38 22.69 -4.09
C THR A 57 -13.52 21.69 -3.89
N ASP A 58 -13.77 20.78 -4.85
CA ASP A 58 -14.83 19.78 -4.81
C ASP A 58 -14.42 18.45 -4.16
N TYR A 59 -13.12 18.23 -3.90
CA TYR A 59 -12.62 16.95 -3.37
C TYR A 59 -13.21 16.56 -2.00
N PRO A 60 -13.41 17.50 -1.04
CA PRO A 60 -14.07 17.18 0.22
C PRO A 60 -15.52 16.71 0.05
N GLU A 61 -16.20 17.14 -1.02
CA GLU A 61 -17.58 16.76 -1.32
C GLU A 61 -17.64 15.38 -1.96
N LEU A 62 -16.68 15.06 -2.83
CA LEU A 62 -16.54 13.76 -3.47
C LEU A 62 -16.21 12.64 -2.48
N LYS A 63 -15.52 12.95 -1.37
CA LYS A 63 -15.27 12.00 -0.27
C LYS A 63 -16.50 11.69 0.59
N LYS A 64 -17.57 12.48 0.52
CA LYS A 64 -18.77 12.23 1.34
C LYS A 64 -19.50 10.98 0.82
N PRO A 65 -19.91 10.06 1.71
CA PRO A 65 -20.72 8.92 1.29
C PRO A 65 -22.01 9.43 0.64
N LYS A 66 -22.28 9.04 -0.60
CA LYS A 66 -23.50 9.44 -1.31
C LYS A 66 -24.70 8.99 -0.48
N LYS A 67 -25.45 9.95 0.08
CA LYS A 67 -26.73 9.66 0.73
C LYS A 67 -27.65 9.03 -0.33
N LYS A 68 -27.99 7.75 -0.16
CA LYS A 68 -29.04 7.11 -0.95
C LYS A 68 -30.32 7.92 -0.73
N LYS A 69 -30.86 8.50 -1.80
CA LYS A 69 -32.23 9.03 -1.78
C LYS A 69 -33.15 7.80 -1.81
N ASN A 70 -33.92 7.62 -0.74
CA ASN A 70 -35.05 6.70 -0.71
C ASN A 70 -36.13 7.16 -1.68
#